data_AF-A0A522P2T0-F1
#
_entry.id   AF-A0A522P2T0-F1
#
_cell.length_a   1.000
_cell.length_b   1.000
_cell.length_c   1.000
_cell.angle_alpha   90.00
_cell.angle_beta   90.00
_cell.angle_gamma   90.00
#
_symmetry.space_group_name_H-M   'P 1'
#
loop_
_entity.id
_entity.type
_entity.pdbx_description
1 polymer ?
#
loop_
_entity_poly.entity_id
_entity_poly.type
_entity_poly.pdbx_seq_one_letter_code
_entity_poly.pdbx_strand_id
1 'polypeptide(L)'
;MLLAAIAVILSGCASGGTGEPGHPASISSATPTAAAPMSLRDTEAGKQLSRAAAGSAEIDGTVTGVDCWTPSQHLLGGSAPVGVFSVLCRVHYKEGRTARYKDMTCIGDFYKSPMLTGCYRWAYYSAEPRFEDGPRLASPPPTPFPTPAP
;
A
#
# COMPACT_ATOMS: atom_id res chain seq x y z
N MET A 1 -35.42 -5.68 -38.32
CA MET A 1 -34.30 -6.16 -37.49
C MET A 1 -34.56 -5.71 -36.06
N LEU A 2 -35.03 -6.64 -35.21
CA LEU A 2 -35.27 -6.44 -33.78
C LEU A 2 -33.97 -6.76 -33.03
N LEU A 3 -33.46 -5.86 -32.17
CA LEU A 3 -32.43 -6.19 -31.19
C LEU A 3 -33.09 -6.34 -29.81
N ALA A 4 -32.95 -7.53 -29.23
CA ALA A 4 -33.43 -7.89 -27.90
C ALA A 4 -32.40 -7.51 -26.81
N ALA A 5 -32.89 -6.95 -25.71
CA ALA A 5 -32.13 -6.66 -24.50
C ALA A 5 -32.14 -7.88 -23.56
N ILE A 6 -30.98 -8.28 -23.05
CA ILE A 6 -30.82 -9.37 -22.09
C ILE A 6 -30.65 -8.76 -20.69
N ALA A 7 -31.65 -8.97 -19.82
CA ALA A 7 -31.60 -8.65 -18.40
C ALA A 7 -31.08 -9.87 -17.62
N VAL A 8 -30.00 -9.69 -16.87
CA VAL A 8 -29.43 -10.72 -15.99
C VAL A 8 -29.98 -10.50 -14.57
N ILE A 9 -30.76 -11.46 -14.08
CA ILE A 9 -31.31 -11.48 -12.72
C ILE A 9 -30.35 -12.30 -11.85
N LEU A 10 -29.76 -11.69 -10.82
CA LEU A 10 -28.96 -12.39 -9.81
C LEU A 10 -29.88 -12.86 -8.67
N SER A 11 -30.02 -14.19 -8.56
CA SER A 11 -30.71 -14.90 -7.49
C SER A 11 -30.03 -14.70 -6.13
N GLY A 12 -30.83 -14.42 -5.11
CA GLY A 12 -30.40 -14.38 -3.71
C GLY A 12 -30.19 -15.77 -3.12
N CYS A 13 -29.14 -15.90 -2.30
CA CYS A 13 -28.97 -17.03 -1.39
C CYS A 13 -29.64 -16.72 -0.05
N ALA A 14 -30.69 -17.46 0.27
CA ALA A 14 -31.18 -17.63 1.64
C ALA A 14 -30.24 -18.60 2.37
N SER A 15 -29.87 -18.29 3.61
CA SER A 15 -29.35 -19.28 4.56
C SER A 15 -29.99 -19.00 5.90
N GLY A 16 -30.94 -19.86 6.25
CA GLY A 16 -31.53 -19.92 7.58
C GLY A 16 -30.57 -20.59 8.55
N GLY A 17 -30.50 -20.05 9.76
CA GLY A 17 -29.84 -20.65 10.91
C GLY A 17 -30.69 -20.40 12.16
N THR A 18 -31.28 -21.47 12.67
CA THR A 18 -32.08 -21.56 13.90
C THR A 18 -31.21 -22.00 15.09
N GLY A 19 -31.47 -21.43 16.28
CA GLY A 19 -30.91 -21.82 17.60
C GLY A 19 -29.90 -20.79 18.13
N GLU A 20 -29.87 -20.31 19.38
CA GLU A 20 -30.45 -20.70 20.68
C GLU A 20 -30.27 -19.50 21.64
N PRO A 21 -31.09 -19.29 22.70
CA PRO A 21 -30.95 -18.14 23.60
C PRO A 21 -30.01 -18.45 24.78
N GLY A 22 -28.83 -17.84 24.83
CA GLY A 22 -27.94 -18.00 25.98
C GLY A 22 -26.69 -17.10 25.98
N HIS A 23 -26.65 -16.20 26.96
CA HIS A 23 -25.52 -15.40 27.46
C HIS A 23 -25.09 -14.16 26.65
N PRO A 24 -25.26 -12.93 27.19
CA PRO A 24 -24.59 -11.76 26.63
C PRO A 24 -23.09 -11.91 26.88
N ALA A 25 -22.34 -12.20 25.81
CA ALA A 25 -20.89 -12.03 25.82
C ALA A 25 -20.61 -10.54 26.11
N SER A 26 -20.01 -10.27 27.28
CA SER A 26 -19.49 -8.94 27.61
C SER A 26 -18.38 -8.60 26.63
N ILE A 27 -18.74 -7.93 25.54
CA ILE A 27 -17.80 -7.26 24.64
C ILE A 27 -17.21 -6.08 25.39
N SER A 28 -16.06 -6.31 26.04
CA SER A 28 -15.20 -5.23 26.53
C SER A 28 -14.92 -4.30 25.36
N SER A 29 -15.47 -3.10 25.44
CA SER A 29 -15.18 -1.99 24.54
C SER A 29 -13.73 -1.58 24.77
N ALA A 30 -12.80 -2.14 24.01
CA ALA A 30 -11.44 -1.66 23.99
C ALA A 30 -11.44 -0.30 23.27
N THR A 31 -11.17 0.76 24.02
CA THR A 31 -10.96 2.11 23.49
C THR A 31 -9.85 2.06 22.44
N PRO A 32 -10.04 2.60 21.22
CA PRO A 32 -8.98 2.66 20.22
C PRO A 32 -7.83 3.47 20.80
N THR A 33 -6.72 2.79 21.06
CA THR A 33 -5.49 3.43 21.55
C THR A 33 -4.90 4.22 20.39
N ALA A 34 -4.73 5.52 20.59
CA ALA A 34 -4.10 6.40 19.61
C ALA A 34 -2.72 5.84 19.22
N ALA A 35 -2.41 5.83 17.92
CA ALA A 35 -1.10 5.42 17.43
C ALA A 35 -0.02 6.30 18.08
N ALA A 36 1.06 5.68 18.55
CA ALA A 36 2.18 6.40 19.12
C ALA A 36 2.77 7.37 18.08
N PRO A 37 3.19 8.59 18.48
CA PRO A 37 3.85 9.50 17.58
C PRO A 37 5.14 8.88 17.02
N MET A 38 5.43 9.11 15.74
CA MET A 38 6.68 8.67 15.12
C MET A 38 7.89 9.28 15.83
N SER A 39 8.99 8.52 15.88
CA SER A 39 10.24 9.04 16.46
C SER A 39 10.81 10.18 15.58
N LEU A 40 11.65 11.03 16.19
CA LEU A 40 12.37 12.08 15.44
C LEU A 40 13.26 11.49 14.34
N ARG A 41 13.86 10.31 14.60
CA ARG A 41 14.71 9.61 13.64
C ARG A 41 13.90 9.13 12.45
N ASP A 42 12.73 8.54 12.68
CA ASP A 42 11.86 8.06 11.61
C ASP A 42 11.29 9.23 10.79
N THR A 43 10.98 10.34 11.46
CA THR A 43 10.54 11.57 10.80
C THR A 43 11.62 12.13 9.86
N GLU A 44 12.88 12.17 10.31
CA GLU A 44 13.99 12.64 9.48
C GLU A 44 14.32 11.67 8.34
N ALA A 45 14.28 10.38 8.61
CA ALA A 45 14.41 9.34 7.59
C ALA A 45 13.33 9.48 6.50
N GLY A 46 12.07 9.72 6.91
CA GLY A 46 10.97 9.99 5.99
C GLY A 46 11.23 11.19 5.09
N LYS A 47 11.75 12.30 5.63
CA LYS A 47 12.11 13.49 4.83
C LYS A 47 13.22 13.21 3.83
N GLN A 48 14.24 12.45 4.22
CA GLN A 48 15.33 12.07 3.31
C GLN A 48 14.83 11.16 2.20
N LEU A 49 13.99 10.18 2.52
CA LEU A 49 13.33 9.30 1.54
C LEU A 49 12.49 10.10 0.53
N SER A 50 11.60 10.97 1.00
CA SER A 50 10.76 11.79 0.11
C SER A 50 11.60 12.66 -0.81
N ARG A 51 12.67 13.27 -0.29
CA ARG A 51 13.57 14.12 -1.08
C ARG A 51 14.34 13.32 -2.14
N ALA A 52 14.90 12.18 -1.77
CA ALA A 52 15.65 11.32 -2.67
C ALA A 52 14.75 10.75 -3.78
N ALA A 53 13.53 10.30 -3.43
CA ALA A 53 12.56 9.79 -4.40
C ALA A 53 12.15 10.88 -5.39
N ALA A 54 11.76 12.07 -4.90
CA ALA A 54 11.39 13.20 -5.75
C ALA A 54 12.54 13.63 -6.68
N GLY A 55 13.76 13.74 -6.15
CA GLY A 55 14.94 14.14 -6.93
C GLY A 55 15.33 13.11 -7.99
N SER A 56 15.12 11.83 -7.72
CA SER A 56 15.48 10.74 -8.65
C SER A 56 14.38 10.42 -9.66
N ALA A 57 13.18 11.01 -9.54
CA ALA A 57 12.05 10.68 -10.39
C ALA A 57 12.18 11.23 -11.83
N GLU A 58 13.13 12.13 -12.09
CA GLU A 58 13.40 12.71 -13.43
C GLU A 58 12.10 13.12 -14.15
N ILE A 59 11.29 13.97 -13.51
CA ILE A 59 9.99 14.38 -14.03
C ILE A 59 10.06 15.71 -14.77
N ASP A 60 9.32 15.83 -15.86
CA ASP A 60 9.06 17.10 -16.54
C ASP A 60 7.77 17.72 -16.00
N GLY A 61 7.78 18.10 -14.72
CA GLY A 61 6.57 18.56 -14.03
C GLY A 61 6.82 19.04 -12.59
N THR A 62 5.73 19.28 -11.86
CA THR A 62 5.79 19.68 -10.45
C THR A 62 5.40 18.50 -9.55
N VAL A 63 6.28 18.11 -8.63
CA VAL A 63 5.96 17.13 -7.58
C VAL A 63 4.85 17.68 -6.70
N THR A 64 3.80 16.90 -6.51
CA THR A 64 2.66 17.25 -5.65
C THR A 64 2.62 16.46 -4.36
N GLY A 65 3.35 15.35 -4.27
CA GLY A 65 3.44 14.52 -3.07
C GLY A 65 4.34 13.32 -3.26
N VAL A 66 4.77 12.73 -2.16
CA VAL A 66 5.53 11.47 -2.15
C VAL A 66 4.97 10.58 -1.04
N ASP A 67 4.49 9.40 -1.41
CA ASP A 67 4.05 8.37 -0.47
C ASP A 67 5.09 7.25 -0.45
N CYS A 68 5.55 6.83 0.73
CA CYS A 68 6.57 5.78 0.86
C CYS A 68 6.08 4.65 1.76
N TRP A 69 6.37 3.41 1.37
CA TRP A 69 6.01 2.21 2.12
C TRP A 69 7.12 1.17 2.03
N THR A 70 7.31 0.42 3.11
CA THR A 70 8.18 -0.75 3.10
C THR A 70 7.57 -1.84 2.22
N PRO A 71 8.32 -2.48 1.31
CA PRO A 71 7.88 -3.68 0.61
C PRO A 71 7.50 -4.74 1.65
N SER A 72 6.35 -5.38 1.45
CA SER A 72 5.68 -6.26 2.41
C SER A 72 6.35 -7.63 2.61
N GLN A 73 7.69 -7.70 2.71
CA GLN A 73 8.51 -8.93 2.87
C GLN A 73 8.93 -9.66 1.58
N HIS A 74 9.76 -9.03 0.75
CA HIS A 74 10.47 -9.76 -0.32
C HIS A 74 11.95 -9.39 -0.36
N LEU A 75 12.72 -9.90 0.60
CA LEU A 75 14.11 -10.22 0.31
C LEU A 75 14.08 -11.56 -0.44
N LEU A 76 14.27 -11.53 -1.76
CA LEU A 76 14.45 -12.76 -2.54
C LEU A 76 15.77 -13.42 -2.10
N GLY A 77 15.71 -14.27 -1.08
CA GLY A 77 16.77 -15.21 -0.70
C GLY A 77 18.00 -14.66 0.03
N GLY A 78 18.00 -13.42 0.50
CA GLY A 78 19.15 -12.82 1.22
C GLY A 78 18.78 -12.18 2.55
N SER A 79 19.73 -12.11 3.50
CA SER A 79 19.62 -11.23 4.66
C SER A 79 20.21 -9.86 4.32
N ALA A 80 19.44 -8.79 4.53
CA ALA A 80 20.00 -7.45 4.50
C ALA A 80 20.84 -7.21 5.78
N PRO A 81 21.97 -6.49 5.70
CA PRO A 81 22.67 -6.04 6.90
C PRO A 81 21.75 -5.22 7.82
N VAL A 82 22.00 -5.26 9.13
CA VAL A 82 21.22 -4.47 10.11
C VAL A 82 21.31 -3.00 9.74
N GLY A 83 20.16 -2.33 9.67
CA GLY A 83 20.05 -0.91 9.31
C GLY A 83 19.86 -0.64 7.81
N VAL A 84 20.15 -1.61 6.94
CA VAL A 84 19.87 -1.51 5.50
C VAL A 84 18.38 -1.71 5.25
N PHE A 85 17.81 -0.87 4.39
CA PHE A 85 16.40 -0.93 4.02
C PHE A 85 16.20 -0.83 2.51
N SER A 86 15.02 -1.28 2.08
CA SER A 86 14.44 -0.99 0.78
C SER A 86 13.03 -0.45 0.99
N VAL A 87 12.70 0.67 0.38
CA VAL A 87 11.40 1.36 0.49
C VAL A 87 10.90 1.67 -0.91
N LEU A 88 9.63 1.38 -1.18
CA LEU A 88 8.98 1.81 -2.41
C LEU A 88 8.31 3.17 -2.15
N CYS A 89 8.64 4.16 -2.96
CA CYS A 89 8.08 5.50 -2.89
C CYS A 89 7.37 5.83 -4.21
N ARG A 90 6.11 6.27 -4.14
CA ARG A 90 5.38 6.84 -5.26
C ARG A 90 5.49 8.35 -5.25
N VAL A 91 6.08 8.89 -6.31
CA VAL A 91 6.18 10.31 -6.55
C VAL A 91 5.00 10.74 -7.42
N HIS A 92 4.10 11.52 -6.85
CA HIS A 92 2.97 12.11 -7.56
C HIS A 92 3.40 13.46 -8.16
N TYR A 93 3.03 13.71 -9.41
CA TYR A 93 3.37 14.94 -10.10
C TYR A 93 2.31 15.37 -11.09
N LYS A 94 2.36 16.64 -11.49
CA LYS A 94 1.55 17.19 -12.57
C LYS A 94 2.40 17.47 -13.79
N GLU A 95 1.94 16.98 -14.92
CA GLU A 95 2.46 17.26 -16.26
C GLU A 95 1.36 18.01 -17.03
N GLY A 96 1.51 19.34 -17.12
CA GLY A 96 0.42 20.22 -17.56
C GLY A 96 -0.79 20.12 -16.63
N ARG A 97 -1.95 19.67 -17.16
CA ARG A 97 -3.18 19.46 -16.38
C ARG A 97 -3.37 18.01 -15.92
N THR A 98 -2.48 17.10 -16.31
CA THR A 98 -2.62 15.67 -16.06
C THR A 98 -1.88 15.28 -14.78
N ALA A 99 -2.58 14.62 -13.86
CA ALA A 99 -1.96 13.98 -12.71
C ALA A 99 -1.29 12.67 -13.14
N ARG A 100 -0.05 12.49 -12.69
CA ARG A 100 0.80 11.34 -13.00
C ARG A 100 1.47 10.86 -11.73
N TYR A 101 2.03 9.65 -11.79
CA TYR A 101 2.91 9.15 -10.75
C TYR A 101 4.07 8.35 -11.35
N LYS A 102 5.18 8.27 -10.61
CA LYS A 102 6.30 7.37 -10.86
C LYS A 102 6.62 6.63 -9.57
N ASP A 103 6.81 5.33 -9.67
CA ASP A 103 7.22 4.50 -8.54
C ASP A 103 8.75 4.40 -8.51
N MET A 104 9.33 4.51 -7.33
CA MET A 104 10.77 4.60 -7.07
C MET A 104 11.15 3.62 -5.97
N THR A 105 12.15 2.77 -6.21
CA THR A 105 12.74 1.93 -5.17
C THR A 105 13.93 2.65 -4.56
N CYS A 106 13.84 2.99 -3.28
CA CYS A 106 14.88 3.65 -2.50
C CYS A 106 15.58 2.64 -1.60
N ILE A 107 16.90 2.51 -1.74
CA ILE A 107 17.73 1.61 -0.93
C ILE A 107 18.73 2.47 -0.15
N GLY A 108 18.84 2.24 1.15
CA GLY A 108 19.72 3.02 2.01
C GLY A 108 20.07 2.29 3.31
N ASP A 109 20.70 3.03 4.21
CA ASP A 109 21.19 2.52 5.49
C ASP A 109 20.97 3.55 6.60
N PHE A 110 20.13 3.22 7.59
CA PHE A 110 19.76 4.08 8.72
C PHE A 110 20.95 4.55 9.56
N TYR A 111 22.11 3.90 9.46
CA TYR A 111 23.31 4.25 10.21
C TYR A 111 24.28 5.13 9.42
N LYS A 112 23.99 5.48 8.15
CA LYS A 112 24.83 6.35 7.31
C LYS A 112 24.30 7.79 7.24
N SER A 113 25.19 8.72 6.89
CA SER A 113 24.88 10.14 6.65
C SER A 113 25.54 10.61 5.34
N PRO A 114 24.77 10.91 4.28
CA PRO A 114 23.31 10.76 4.19
C PRO A 114 22.87 9.28 4.21
N MET A 115 21.63 9.03 4.66
CA MET A 115 21.05 7.68 4.76
C MET A 115 20.87 7.02 3.38
N LEU A 116 20.60 7.83 2.37
CA LEU A 116 20.55 7.49 0.94
C LEU A 116 20.83 8.74 0.10
N THR A 117 21.30 8.56 -1.13
CA THR A 117 21.57 9.66 -2.07
C THR A 117 20.65 9.67 -3.29
N GLY A 118 19.96 8.57 -3.57
CA GLY A 118 19.06 8.46 -4.72
C GLY A 118 18.19 7.20 -4.66
N CYS A 119 17.25 7.11 -5.60
CA CYS A 119 16.33 6.00 -5.76
C CYS A 119 16.29 5.56 -7.22
N TYR A 120 15.99 4.29 -7.46
CA TYR A 120 15.89 3.73 -8.80
C TYR A 120 14.43 3.79 -9.26
N ARG A 121 14.18 4.14 -10.52
CA ARG A 121 12.83 4.06 -11.07
C ARG A 121 12.38 2.61 -11.08
N TRP A 122 11.25 2.34 -10.44
CA TRP A 122 10.58 1.06 -10.55
C TRP A 122 9.91 1.01 -11.93
N ALA A 123 10.43 0.15 -12.81
CA ALA A 123 9.85 -0.11 -14.11
C ALA A 123 9.27 -1.53 -14.08
N TYR A 124 7.99 -1.66 -14.38
CA TYR A 124 7.40 -2.95 -14.69
C TYR A 124 7.98 -3.45 -16.01
N TYR A 125 8.85 -4.47 -15.96
CA TYR A 125 9.36 -5.12 -17.15
C TYR A 125 8.34 -6.17 -17.62
N SER A 126 7.56 -5.85 -18.65
CA SER A 126 6.59 -6.78 -19.24
C SER A 126 7.22 -8.01 -19.91
N ALA A 127 8.56 -8.03 -20.05
CA ALA A 127 9.33 -9.12 -20.63
C ALA A 127 9.89 -10.10 -19.59
N GLU A 128 9.74 -9.83 -18.28
CA GLU A 128 10.15 -10.77 -17.23
C GLU A 128 9.11 -11.89 -17.06
N PRO A 129 9.53 -13.10 -16.66
CA PRO A 129 8.61 -14.19 -16.37
C PRO A 129 7.57 -13.73 -15.35
N ARG A 130 6.29 -13.91 -15.67
CA ARG A 130 5.20 -13.67 -14.72
C ARG A 130 5.31 -14.69 -13.59
N PHE A 131 5.77 -14.25 -12.43
CA PHE A 131 5.50 -14.93 -11.17
C PHE A 131 4.15 -14.42 -10.68
N GLU A 132 3.07 -15.08 -11.10
CA GLU A 132 1.78 -14.80 -10.49
C GLU A 132 1.87 -15.19 -9.01
N ASP A 133 1.56 -14.26 -8.11
CA ASP A 133 1.61 -14.47 -6.65
C ASP A 133 0.65 -15.57 -6.17
N GLY A 134 -0.14 -16.13 -7.09
CA GLY A 134 -1.10 -17.18 -6.84
C GLY A 134 -2.03 -16.81 -5.67
N PRO A 135 -2.60 -17.79 -4.98
CA PRO A 135 -3.40 -17.54 -3.79
C PRO A 135 -2.59 -17.09 -2.56
N ARG A 136 -1.26 -16.89 -2.66
CA ARG A 136 -0.39 -16.60 -1.49
C ARG A 136 -0.46 -15.16 -0.98
N LEU A 137 -0.95 -14.22 -1.81
CA LEU A 137 -1.19 -12.81 -1.42
C LEU A 137 -2.68 -12.47 -1.30
N ALA A 138 -3.56 -13.46 -1.19
CA ALA A 138 -4.94 -13.20 -0.83
C ALA A 138 -4.97 -12.55 0.57
N SER A 139 -4.96 -11.22 0.60
CA SER A 139 -5.29 -10.47 1.80
C SER A 139 -6.71 -10.89 2.19
N PRO A 140 -6.98 -11.17 3.48
CA PRO A 140 -8.36 -11.38 3.91
C PRO A 140 -9.21 -10.21 3.40
N PRO A 141 -10.48 -10.44 3.04
CA PRO A 141 -11.35 -9.39 2.55
C PRO A 141 -11.29 -8.18 3.49
N PRO A 142 -11.17 -6.95 2.98
CA PRO A 142 -11.15 -5.77 3.83
C PRO A 142 -12.40 -5.82 4.71
N THR A 143 -12.20 -5.69 6.03
CA THR A 143 -13.31 -5.65 6.97
C THR A 143 -14.21 -4.47 6.56
N PRO A 144 -15.49 -4.70 6.23
CA PRO A 144 -16.38 -3.63 5.83
C PRO A 144 -16.45 -2.58 6.95
N PHE A 145 -16.45 -1.30 6.56
CA PHE A 145 -16.78 -0.24 7.51
C PHE A 145 -18.22 -0.46 8.02
N PRO A 146 -18.47 -0.32 9.33
CA PRO A 146 -19.81 -0.48 9.86
C PRO A 146 -20.74 0.57 9.27
N THR A 147 -21.88 0.12 8.74
CA THR A 147 -22.93 1.01 8.23
C THR A 147 -23.54 1.79 9.40
N PRO A 148 -23.70 3.13 9.29
CA PRO A 148 -24.43 3.89 10.29
C PRO A 148 -25.85 3.34 10.44
N ALA A 149 -26.30 3.12 11.68
CA ALA A 149 -27.70 2.80 11.94
C ALA A 149 -28.59 4.04 11.65
N PRO A 150 -29.82 3.85 11.14
CA PRO A 150 -30.76 4.95 10.87
C PRO A 150 -31.19 5.69 12.14
#